data_AF-A0A369S1D8-F1
#
_entry.id   AF-A0A369S1D8-F1
#
_cell.length_a   1.000
_cell.length_b   1.000
_cell.length_c   1.000
_cell.angle_alpha   90.00
_cell.angle_beta   90.00
_cell.angle_gamma   90.00
#
_symmetry.space_group_name_H-M   'P 1'
#
loop_
_entity.id
_entity.type
_entity.pdbx_description
1 polymer ?
#
loop_
_entity_poly.entity_id
_entity_poly.type
_entity_poly.pdbx_seq_one_letter_code
_entity_poly.pdbx_strand_id
1 'polypeptide(L)'
;MTTDLDADNNRAGVINCTTTLLLNDKSGQEIRKRCYKTAQLVLGRDQHKELTLRLESNREVHTFYPSGNHSIHCKFIHQGKATITIPNKYIQLMISNCPPTKLSLFLKLLKYKSAKSSNISIIARDRRALFSEKAKTFQDISPITIDDRNRASRKRNHPDKTHNGYTPTKNCIGSNACKRIRQGQHRHHLSSLTSEQKQIVQYVLAGQSIFFTGSAGTGKSFLLKEIINLLPPDVTFATASTGIAACQLGGTTLHNFAGIGHGHATMQRCLEMASIPSRLRRWRKCQYLIVDEISMIEGDYFDKIEYIARQLRKSNLPFGGIQLILCGDFLQLPPVCKGQDADVKFCFQAQSWQRCIPLCIKLTKIYRQDDSSFISILQNIRSGRCTEQDMETLRKTSFNVVNKDEIQATRLCTHNEDVNRLNKSELQALPDKEHYFKSIDGDVDLLADVDSSALSSIPNILVLKMGAQVMLTKNIDVAKGLVNGARGIVTSFESQFGGLPIIKFSCGTHVTIKMEKWSFRTSTGCLFTRQQLPLKLAWAVSIHKSQGMSLDCVEVSLGRVFEYGQAYVALSRARNLHGLRIIDFNKHSIKAHPKVLEYYMQLNSDICD
;
A
#
# COMPACT_ATOMS: atom_id res chain seq x y z
N MET A 1 -54.54 -0.09 19.29
CA MET A 1 -53.85 0.74 20.29
C MET A 1 -52.41 0.27 20.36
N THR A 2 -51.46 1.17 20.02
CA THR A 2 -50.04 1.21 20.44
C THR A 2 -49.17 -0.06 20.24
N THR A 3 -48.01 -0.05 19.58
CA THR A 3 -47.10 1.07 19.27
C THR A 3 -46.00 0.63 18.30
N ASP A 4 -45.91 1.32 17.17
CA ASP A 4 -44.75 1.44 16.28
C ASP A 4 -43.67 2.33 16.94
N LEU A 5 -42.74 1.77 17.72
CA LEU A 5 -41.68 2.57 18.38
C LEU A 5 -40.23 2.10 18.17
N ASP A 6 -39.98 0.98 17.51
CA ASP A 6 -38.60 0.42 17.46
C ASP A 6 -37.88 0.54 16.10
N ALA A 7 -38.48 1.16 15.08
CA ALA A 7 -37.86 1.28 13.76
C ALA A 7 -36.98 2.54 13.53
N ASP A 8 -37.00 3.55 14.41
CA ASP A 8 -36.42 4.87 14.09
C ASP A 8 -35.07 5.20 14.80
N ASN A 9 -34.46 4.24 15.50
CA ASN A 9 -33.40 4.52 16.47
C ASN A 9 -31.96 4.59 15.90
N ASN A 10 -31.79 4.67 14.57
CA ASN A 10 -30.47 4.62 13.90
C ASN A 10 -30.19 5.79 12.93
N ARG A 11 -30.83 6.95 13.11
CA ARG A 11 -30.50 8.19 12.38
C ARG A 11 -29.27 8.86 12.99
N ALA A 12 -28.18 8.97 12.23
CA ALA A 12 -26.90 9.52 12.69
C ALA A 12 -26.95 11.00 13.14
N GLY A 13 -28.01 11.73 12.75
CA GLY A 13 -28.24 13.14 13.07
C GLY A 13 -29.11 13.40 14.30
N VAL A 14 -29.48 12.36 15.08
CA VAL A 14 -30.36 12.48 16.25
C VAL A 14 -29.72 11.81 17.46
N ILE A 15 -29.71 12.49 18.61
CA ILE A 15 -29.26 11.92 19.88
C ILE A 15 -30.28 12.21 21.00
N ASN A 16 -30.52 11.20 21.85
CA ASN A 16 -31.24 11.37 23.10
C ASN A 16 -30.21 11.54 24.23
N CYS A 17 -30.39 12.57 25.06
CA CYS A 17 -29.42 12.94 26.09
C CYS A 17 -30.04 13.84 27.16
N THR A 18 -29.30 14.02 28.26
CA THR A 18 -29.56 15.06 29.26
C THR A 18 -28.77 16.31 28.87
N THR A 19 -29.45 17.43 28.65
CA THR A 19 -28.83 18.67 28.17
C THR A 19 -29.06 19.83 29.13
N THR A 20 -28.00 20.54 29.49
CA THR A 20 -28.07 21.82 30.20
C THR A 20 -27.79 22.96 29.23
N LEU A 21 -28.74 23.86 29.09
CA LEU A 21 -28.64 25.09 28.31
C LEU A 21 -28.22 26.24 29.25
N LEU A 22 -27.07 26.83 28.98
CA LEU A 22 -26.52 28.00 29.67
C LEU A 22 -26.54 29.20 28.73
N LEU A 23 -27.06 30.32 29.22
CA LEU A 23 -26.95 31.64 28.60
C LEU A 23 -25.95 32.45 29.42
N ASN A 24 -24.86 32.86 28.79
CA ASN A 24 -23.77 33.60 29.42
C ASN A 24 -23.82 35.08 28.98
N ASP A 25 -23.19 35.97 29.74
CA ASP A 25 -22.95 37.36 29.33
C ASP A 25 -21.70 37.47 28.44
N LYS A 26 -21.44 38.66 27.89
CA LYS A 26 -20.24 38.99 27.10
C LYS A 26 -18.93 38.72 27.86
N SER A 27 -18.96 38.79 29.19
CA SER A 27 -17.84 38.48 30.08
C SER A 27 -17.69 36.99 30.40
N GLY A 28 -18.61 36.14 29.93
CA GLY A 28 -18.61 34.69 30.16
C GLY A 28 -19.28 34.23 31.47
N GLN A 29 -19.87 35.15 32.25
CA GLN A 29 -20.62 34.79 33.47
C GLN A 29 -22.02 34.25 33.15
N GLU A 30 -22.49 33.25 33.92
CA GLU A 30 -23.78 32.60 33.72
C GLU A 30 -24.95 33.54 34.09
N ILE A 31 -25.79 33.91 33.12
CA ILE A 31 -27.00 34.70 33.34
C ILE A 31 -28.19 33.78 33.63
N ARG A 32 -28.32 32.68 32.88
CA ARG A 32 -29.48 31.79 32.98
C ARG A 32 -29.13 30.34 32.66
N LYS A 33 -29.59 29.41 33.51
CA LYS A 33 -29.38 27.97 33.37
C LYS A 33 -30.71 27.23 33.30
N ARG A 34 -30.87 26.35 32.30
CA ARG A 34 -32.00 25.42 32.20
C ARG A 34 -31.50 24.01 31.97
N CYS A 35 -32.01 23.05 32.73
CA CYS A 35 -31.61 21.65 32.63
C CYS A 35 -32.78 20.79 32.14
N TYR A 36 -32.56 20.01 31.09
CA TYR A 36 -33.51 19.09 30.51
C TYR A 36 -33.04 17.65 30.76
N LYS A 37 -33.73 16.95 31.67
CA LYS A 37 -33.40 15.56 32.03
C LYS A 37 -33.51 14.61 30.84
N THR A 38 -34.54 14.79 30.02
CA THR A 38 -34.80 14.04 28.79
C THR A 38 -34.96 15.01 27.63
N ALA A 39 -33.97 15.08 26.75
CA ALA A 39 -34.03 15.91 25.56
C ALA A 39 -33.50 15.18 24.32
N GLN A 40 -34.06 15.52 23.18
CA GLN A 40 -33.59 15.06 21.87
C GLN A 40 -32.88 16.21 21.16
N LEU A 41 -31.65 15.96 20.74
CA LEU A 41 -30.85 16.89 19.96
C LEU A 41 -30.85 16.40 18.50
N VAL A 42 -31.44 17.21 17.63
CA VAL A 42 -31.61 16.93 16.20
C VAL A 42 -30.76 17.90 15.40
N LEU A 43 -29.92 17.36 14.51
CA LEU A 43 -29.16 18.14 13.55
C LEU A 43 -29.89 18.13 12.20
N GLY A 44 -30.35 19.31 11.78
CA GLY A 44 -31.20 19.51 10.60
C GLY A 44 -30.71 20.58 9.63
N ARG A 45 -31.49 20.77 8.56
CA ARG A 45 -31.42 21.99 7.76
C ARG A 45 -32.76 22.71 7.76
N ASP A 46 -32.70 24.02 7.86
CA ASP A 46 -33.86 24.89 7.63
C ASP A 46 -34.18 24.97 6.12
N GLN A 47 -35.32 25.57 5.77
CA GLN A 47 -35.80 25.84 4.41
C GLN A 47 -34.77 26.54 3.52
N HIS A 48 -33.85 27.30 4.11
CA HIS A 48 -32.75 27.96 3.42
C HIS A 48 -31.49 27.08 3.25
N LYS A 49 -31.59 25.77 3.51
CA LYS A 49 -30.48 24.78 3.55
C LYS A 49 -29.38 25.11 4.58
N GLU A 50 -29.67 25.99 5.54
CA GLU A 50 -28.75 26.34 6.62
C GLU A 50 -28.78 25.28 7.72
N LEU A 51 -27.61 24.98 8.30
CA LEU A 51 -27.47 23.98 9.36
C LEU A 51 -28.13 24.48 10.65
N THR A 52 -29.07 23.70 11.17
CA THR A 52 -29.77 23.98 12.43
C THR A 52 -29.54 22.86 13.43
N LEU A 53 -29.36 23.25 14.69
CA LEU A 53 -29.29 22.33 15.83
C LEU A 53 -30.54 22.58 16.67
N ARG A 54 -31.46 21.62 16.71
CA ARG A 54 -32.71 21.74 17.44
C ARG A 54 -32.64 20.89 18.71
N LEU A 55 -32.98 21.49 19.84
CA LEU A 55 -33.16 20.82 21.13
C LEU A 55 -34.66 20.71 21.39
N GLU A 56 -35.17 19.49 21.36
CA GLU A 56 -36.57 19.17 21.61
C GLU A 56 -36.71 18.52 22.98
N SER A 57 -37.55 19.10 23.81
CA SER A 57 -37.98 18.56 25.10
C SER A 57 -39.50 18.54 25.12
N ASN A 58 -40.12 17.70 25.96
CA ASN A 58 -41.57 17.44 25.99
C ASN A 58 -42.48 18.69 26.13
N ARG A 59 -41.92 19.87 26.42
CA ARG A 59 -42.66 21.14 26.57
C ARG A 59 -42.06 22.34 25.83
N GLU A 60 -40.83 22.23 25.30
CA GLU A 60 -40.13 23.38 24.68
C GLU A 60 -39.25 22.90 23.53
N VAL A 61 -39.20 23.69 22.46
CA VAL A 61 -38.32 23.47 21.30
C VAL A 61 -37.41 24.69 21.13
N HIS A 62 -36.10 24.48 21.24
CA HIS A 62 -35.09 25.51 21.03
C HIS A 62 -34.34 25.24 19.73
N THR A 63 -34.23 26.23 18.84
CA THR A 63 -33.48 26.10 17.57
C THR A 63 -32.25 27.01 17.58
N PHE A 64 -31.08 26.41 17.41
CA PHE A 64 -29.79 27.08 17.38
C PHE A 64 -29.17 27.00 15.98
N TYR A 65 -28.41 28.04 15.62
CA TYR A 65 -27.75 28.15 14.31
C TYR A 65 -26.23 28.15 14.52
N PRO A 66 -25.56 26.98 14.46
CA PRO A 66 -24.10 26.87 14.59
C PRO A 66 -23.40 27.41 13.33
N SER A 67 -23.36 28.73 13.20
CA SER A 67 -22.69 29.45 12.12
C SER A 67 -21.19 29.62 12.43
N GLY A 68 -20.33 28.93 11.68
CA GLY A 68 -18.88 29.18 11.53
C GLY A 68 -17.97 29.05 12.77
N ASN A 69 -18.30 29.73 13.87
CA ASN A 69 -17.44 29.98 15.02
C ASN A 69 -17.90 29.25 16.30
N HIS A 70 -18.69 28.18 16.19
CA HIS A 70 -19.04 27.35 17.36
C HIS A 70 -17.82 26.54 17.82
N SER A 71 -17.58 26.44 19.12
CA SER A 71 -16.55 25.57 19.70
C SER A 71 -17.19 24.30 20.27
N ILE A 72 -16.51 23.16 20.10
CA ILE A 72 -16.97 21.86 20.61
C ILE A 72 -15.86 21.29 21.48
N HIS A 73 -16.17 21.03 22.75
CA HIS A 73 -15.27 20.43 23.73
C HIS A 73 -15.64 18.95 23.94
N CYS A 74 -14.72 18.05 23.58
CA CYS A 74 -14.94 16.60 23.57
C CYS A 74 -14.11 15.81 24.60
N LYS A 75 -13.51 16.47 25.62
CA LYS A 75 -12.56 15.85 26.56
C LYS A 75 -13.12 14.60 27.26
N PHE A 76 -14.43 14.57 27.52
CA PHE A 76 -15.13 13.50 28.24
C PHE A 76 -16.09 12.68 27.35
N ILE A 77 -15.84 12.63 26.04
CA ILE A 77 -16.74 11.94 25.11
C ILE A 77 -16.84 10.44 25.37
N HIS A 78 -15.77 9.82 25.90
CA HIS A 78 -15.75 8.41 26.32
C HIS A 78 -16.70 8.13 27.50
N GLN A 79 -17.08 9.16 28.27
CA GLN A 79 -18.07 9.10 29.35
C GLN A 79 -19.46 9.58 28.88
N GLY A 80 -19.65 9.79 27.56
CA GLY A 80 -20.93 10.27 27.03
C GLY A 80 -21.24 11.75 27.31
N LYS A 81 -20.19 12.57 27.53
CA LYS A 81 -20.31 14.01 27.85
C LYS A 81 -19.61 14.89 26.81
N ALA A 82 -20.23 16.02 26.46
CA ALA A 82 -19.63 17.01 25.56
C ALA A 82 -20.24 18.40 25.77
N THR A 83 -19.52 19.44 25.37
CA THR A 83 -20.01 20.82 25.45
C THR A 83 -19.92 21.49 24.08
N ILE A 84 -20.99 22.17 23.66
CA ILE A 84 -21.05 22.96 22.43
C ILE A 84 -21.29 24.42 22.82
N THR A 85 -20.39 25.31 22.46
CA THR A 85 -20.52 26.75 22.70
C THR A 85 -20.75 27.48 21.40
N ILE A 86 -21.78 28.34 21.37
CA ILE A 86 -22.15 29.17 20.23
C ILE A 86 -21.89 30.63 20.62
N PRO A 87 -20.69 31.17 20.32
CA PRO A 87 -20.25 32.46 20.86
C PRO A 87 -21.08 33.64 20.38
N ASN A 88 -21.58 33.62 19.14
CA ASN A 88 -22.39 34.73 18.60
C ASN A 88 -23.72 34.96 19.35
N LYS A 89 -24.15 34.02 20.19
CA LYS A 89 -25.35 34.15 21.03
C LYS A 89 -25.06 33.96 22.53
N TYR A 90 -23.80 33.83 22.92
CA TYR A 90 -23.35 33.50 24.28
C TYR A 90 -24.07 32.28 24.88
N ILE A 91 -24.37 31.27 24.05
CA ILE A 91 -25.08 30.06 24.45
C ILE A 91 -24.09 28.90 24.60
N GLN A 92 -24.21 28.14 25.69
CA GLN A 92 -23.44 26.93 25.93
C GLN A 92 -24.38 25.76 26.23
N LEU A 93 -24.24 24.68 25.46
CA LEU A 93 -25.00 23.45 25.57
C LEU A 93 -24.09 22.37 26.16
N MET A 94 -24.40 21.91 27.37
CA MET A 94 -23.70 20.80 28.02
C MET A 94 -24.52 19.53 27.89
N ILE A 95 -23.98 18.55 27.17
CA ILE A 95 -24.59 17.26 26.86
C ILE A 95 -24.00 16.21 27.80
N SER A 96 -24.87 15.38 28.36
CA SER A 96 -24.51 14.26 29.23
C SER A 96 -25.48 13.09 29.05
N ASN A 97 -25.12 11.92 29.56
CA ASN A 97 -25.97 10.71 29.51
C ASN A 97 -26.36 10.29 28.08
N CYS A 98 -25.37 10.28 27.16
CA CYS A 98 -25.55 9.83 25.78
C CYS A 98 -24.54 8.71 25.44
N PRO A 99 -24.92 7.65 24.70
CA PRO A 99 -23.97 6.61 24.29
C PRO A 99 -22.72 7.19 23.58
N PRO A 100 -21.50 6.89 24.06
CA PRO A 100 -20.26 7.51 23.54
C PRO A 100 -20.08 7.39 22.02
N THR A 101 -20.50 6.27 21.44
CA THR A 101 -20.42 6.00 20.01
C THR A 101 -21.38 6.89 19.20
N LYS A 102 -22.64 7.03 19.64
CA LYS A 102 -23.65 7.91 19.03
C LYS A 102 -23.26 9.39 19.17
N LEU A 103 -22.79 9.80 20.35
CA LEU A 103 -22.33 11.17 20.60
C LEU A 103 -21.11 11.53 19.73
N SER A 104 -20.15 10.62 19.58
CA SER A 104 -18.98 10.80 18.70
C SER A 104 -19.38 10.99 17.24
N LEU A 105 -20.35 10.21 16.75
CA LEU A 105 -20.85 10.32 15.38
C LEU A 105 -21.58 11.65 15.15
N PHE A 106 -22.45 12.03 16.09
CA PHE A 106 -23.22 13.28 16.05
C PHE A 106 -22.32 14.53 16.06
N LEU A 107 -21.33 14.60 16.95
CA LEU A 107 -20.41 15.74 17.01
C LEU A 107 -19.49 15.82 15.80
N LYS A 108 -19.07 14.67 15.24
CA LYS A 108 -18.37 14.63 13.95
C LYS A 108 -19.26 15.21 12.86
N LEU A 109 -20.52 14.77 12.75
CA LEU A 109 -21.50 15.30 11.80
C LEU A 109 -21.68 16.81 11.90
N LEU A 110 -21.89 17.34 13.10
CA LEU A 110 -22.00 18.79 13.35
C LEU A 110 -20.75 19.54 12.87
N LYS A 111 -19.55 19.07 13.25
CA LYS A 111 -18.28 19.68 12.86
C LYS A 111 -18.06 19.65 11.34
N TYR A 112 -18.39 18.54 10.69
CA TYR A 112 -18.25 18.39 9.24
C TYR A 112 -19.24 19.26 8.46
N LYS A 113 -20.49 19.33 8.90
CA LYS A 113 -21.54 20.07 8.17
C LYS A 113 -21.46 21.60 8.41
N SER A 114 -20.99 22.05 9.57
CA SER A 114 -20.86 23.50 9.87
C SER A 114 -19.70 24.15 9.09
N ALA A 115 -18.63 23.41 8.79
CA ALA A 115 -17.48 23.90 7.99
C ALA A 115 -17.80 24.30 6.54
N LYS A 116 -19.03 24.00 6.06
CA LYS A 116 -19.53 24.25 4.71
C LYS A 116 -20.33 25.57 4.58
N SER A 117 -20.71 26.20 5.70
CA SER A 117 -21.62 27.36 5.76
C SER A 117 -20.90 28.74 5.83
N SER A 118 -19.56 28.76 5.85
CA SER A 118 -18.79 29.92 6.31
C SER A 118 -18.56 31.09 5.32
N ASN A 119 -19.26 31.19 4.18
CA ASN A 119 -19.01 32.25 3.17
C ASN A 119 -20.26 33.05 2.77
N ILE A 120 -21.07 33.52 3.72
CA ILE A 120 -22.14 34.49 3.45
C ILE A 120 -22.13 35.55 4.57
N SER A 121 -22.04 36.83 4.20
CA SER A 121 -22.06 37.96 5.13
C SER A 121 -23.43 38.06 5.82
N ILE A 122 -23.41 38.47 7.09
CA ILE A 122 -24.58 38.54 7.98
C ILE A 122 -25.67 39.46 7.38
N ILE A 123 -25.29 40.54 6.71
CA ILE A 123 -26.19 41.54 6.10
C ILE A 123 -26.97 40.96 4.90
N ALA A 124 -26.42 39.98 4.18
CA ALA A 124 -27.10 39.31 3.07
C ALA A 124 -28.11 38.24 3.55
N ARG A 125 -28.03 37.82 4.82
CA ARG A 125 -28.92 36.83 5.42
C ARG A 125 -30.26 37.43 5.87
N ASP A 126 -30.22 38.57 6.56
CA ASP A 126 -31.44 39.25 7.03
C ASP A 126 -32.29 39.78 5.88
N ARG A 127 -31.66 40.28 4.81
CA ARG A 127 -32.38 40.68 3.59
C ARG A 127 -33.09 39.52 2.91
N ARG A 128 -32.53 38.30 2.88
CA ARG A 128 -33.18 37.13 2.25
C ARG A 128 -34.31 36.52 3.08
N ALA A 129 -34.28 36.71 4.40
CA ALA A 129 -35.34 36.23 5.29
C ALA A 129 -36.63 37.07 5.18
N LEU A 130 -36.52 38.36 4.82
CA LEU A 130 -37.66 39.27 4.68
C LEU A 130 -38.46 39.09 3.36
N PHE A 131 -37.86 38.48 2.32
CA PHE A 131 -38.49 38.32 0.99
C PHE A 131 -39.01 36.90 0.69
N SER A 132 -39.21 36.06 1.70
CA SER A 132 -39.60 34.65 1.52
C SER A 132 -40.99 34.37 2.10
N GLU A 133 -42.00 34.24 1.25
CA GLU A 133 -43.37 33.85 1.62
C GLU A 133 -43.57 32.33 1.80
N LYS A 134 -42.50 31.52 1.85
CA LYS A 134 -42.61 30.06 2.00
C LYS A 134 -42.68 29.60 3.45
N ALA A 135 -43.56 28.64 3.73
CA ALA A 135 -43.78 28.04 5.05
C ALA A 135 -42.55 27.23 5.55
N LYS A 136 -42.28 27.34 6.87
CA LYS A 136 -41.13 26.75 7.58
C LYS A 136 -41.14 25.22 7.57
N THR A 137 -40.48 24.60 6.58
CA THR A 137 -40.26 23.13 6.54
C THR A 137 -38.83 22.76 6.95
N PHE A 138 -38.67 21.91 7.97
CA PHE A 138 -37.40 21.33 8.43
C PHE A 138 -37.08 20.06 7.62
N GLN A 139 -35.86 19.95 7.10
CA GLN A 139 -35.40 18.77 6.35
C GLN A 139 -34.27 18.03 7.06
N ASP A 140 -34.36 16.70 7.06
CA ASP A 140 -33.35 15.79 7.63
C ASP A 140 -31.99 15.89 6.92
N ILE A 141 -30.90 15.75 7.69
CA ILE A 141 -29.54 15.79 7.15
C ILE A 141 -29.11 14.42 6.63
N SER A 142 -28.67 14.38 5.39
CA SER A 142 -28.03 13.20 4.79
C SER A 142 -26.71 12.83 5.52
N PRO A 143 -26.41 11.52 5.67
CA PRO A 143 -25.18 11.03 6.31
C PRO A 143 -23.89 11.67 5.76
N ILE A 144 -22.77 11.58 6.51
CA ILE A 144 -21.44 12.00 6.01
C ILE A 144 -21.13 11.24 4.73
N THR A 145 -21.02 11.97 3.62
CA THR A 145 -20.57 11.42 2.34
C THR A 145 -19.05 11.47 2.24
N ILE A 146 -18.50 10.60 1.39
CA ILE A 146 -17.04 10.46 1.16
C ILE A 146 -16.42 11.79 0.69
N ASP A 147 -17.18 12.59 -0.05
CA ASP A 147 -16.78 13.94 -0.48
C ASP A 147 -16.64 14.94 0.67
N ASP A 148 -17.50 14.86 1.70
CA ASP A 148 -17.40 15.72 2.88
C ASP A 148 -16.13 15.38 3.70
N ARG A 149 -15.72 14.09 3.72
CA ARG A 149 -14.51 13.59 4.40
C ARG A 149 -13.22 14.01 3.67
N ASN A 150 -13.22 13.96 2.34
CA ASN A 150 -12.06 14.27 1.49
C ASN A 150 -11.76 15.78 1.38
N ARG A 151 -12.72 16.66 1.70
CA ARG A 151 -12.51 18.12 1.70
C ARG A 151 -12.01 18.66 3.04
N ALA A 152 -12.37 18.01 4.14
CA ALA A 152 -11.89 18.39 5.48
C ALA A 152 -10.39 18.13 5.68
N SER A 153 -9.83 17.12 5.01
CA SER A 153 -8.38 16.87 5.00
C SER A 153 -7.61 17.98 4.28
N ARG A 154 -8.22 18.64 3.27
CA ARG A 154 -7.59 19.73 2.52
C ARG A 154 -7.47 21.04 3.30
N LYS A 155 -8.39 21.32 4.24
CA LYS A 155 -8.35 22.54 5.08
C LYS A 155 -7.35 22.47 6.25
N ARG A 156 -6.78 21.29 6.57
CA ARG A 156 -5.77 21.15 7.64
C ARG A 156 -4.34 21.53 7.21
N ASN A 157 -4.10 21.73 5.91
CA ASN A 157 -2.75 21.77 5.35
C ASN A 157 -2.31 23.14 4.76
N HIS A 158 -2.90 24.28 5.15
CA HIS A 158 -2.35 25.59 4.78
C HIS A 158 -2.29 26.59 5.94
N PRO A 159 -1.14 27.26 6.18
CA PRO A 159 -1.05 28.44 7.02
C PRO A 159 -1.49 29.70 6.25
N ASP A 160 -1.88 30.73 7.01
CA ASP A 160 -2.34 32.04 6.55
C ASP A 160 -1.42 32.69 5.51
N LYS A 161 -2.01 33.19 4.41
CA LYS A 161 -1.51 34.35 3.67
C LYS A 161 -2.66 35.23 3.17
N THR A 162 -2.44 36.52 3.34
CA THR A 162 -3.31 37.68 3.15
C THR A 162 -3.53 38.07 1.68
N HIS A 163 -4.69 38.68 1.44
CA HIS A 163 -5.11 39.63 0.37
C HIS A 163 -4.40 39.67 -1.00
N ASN A 164 -5.19 39.53 -2.08
CA ASN A 164 -5.65 40.69 -2.87
C ASN A 164 -6.77 40.30 -3.85
N GLY A 165 -7.77 41.17 -3.96
CA GLY A 165 -8.89 41.01 -4.88
C GLY A 165 -8.53 41.34 -6.32
N TYR A 166 -9.28 40.75 -7.25
CA TYR A 166 -9.94 41.40 -8.39
C TYR A 166 -10.64 40.31 -9.21
N THR A 167 -11.95 40.48 -9.41
CA THR A 167 -12.73 39.71 -10.39
C THR A 167 -12.52 40.35 -11.77
N PRO A 168 -12.39 39.55 -12.84
CA PRO A 168 -13.24 39.85 -13.98
C PRO A 168 -14.01 38.64 -14.49
N THR A 169 -15.24 38.95 -14.85
CA THR A 169 -16.23 38.16 -15.56
C THR A 169 -15.80 37.85 -16.99
N LYS A 170 -16.11 36.65 -17.50
CA LYS A 170 -16.75 36.40 -18.80
C LYS A 170 -17.00 34.91 -19.05
N ASN A 171 -18.16 34.65 -19.63
CA ASN A 171 -18.71 33.36 -20.05
C ASN A 171 -17.76 32.57 -20.94
N CYS A 172 -17.75 31.24 -20.79
CA CYS A 172 -17.80 30.28 -21.91
C CYS A 172 -18.04 28.84 -21.42
N ILE A 173 -18.91 28.17 -22.17
CA ILE A 173 -19.39 26.79 -22.08
C ILE A 173 -18.22 25.83 -22.42
N GLY A 174 -18.10 24.70 -21.72
CA GLY A 174 -17.22 23.61 -22.17
C GLY A 174 -16.66 22.69 -21.07
N SER A 175 -17.01 21.42 -21.16
CA SER A 175 -16.49 20.26 -20.45
C SER A 175 -14.95 20.23 -20.36
N ASN A 176 -14.34 20.58 -19.21
CA ASN A 176 -12.95 20.18 -18.87
C ASN A 176 -12.47 20.46 -17.42
N ALA A 177 -13.33 20.83 -16.46
CA ALA A 177 -12.88 21.35 -15.16
C ALA A 177 -12.33 20.30 -14.16
N CYS A 178 -12.50 18.99 -14.38
CA CYS A 178 -12.03 17.97 -13.42
C CYS A 178 -10.56 17.53 -13.62
N LYS A 179 -9.87 17.99 -14.68
CA LYS A 179 -8.48 17.58 -14.98
C LYS A 179 -7.40 18.42 -14.26
N ARG A 180 -7.68 19.64 -13.80
CA ARG A 180 -6.61 20.59 -13.42
C ARG A 180 -6.08 20.50 -11.99
N ILE A 181 -6.84 19.97 -11.02
CA ILE A 181 -6.44 20.06 -9.58
C ILE A 181 -5.68 18.82 -9.07
N ARG A 182 -5.68 17.69 -9.81
CA ARG A 182 -4.84 16.51 -9.50
C ARG A 182 -3.49 16.48 -10.24
N GLN A 183 -3.28 17.37 -11.22
CA GLN A 183 -2.08 17.37 -12.07
C GLN A 183 -0.83 17.98 -11.43
N GLY A 184 -0.96 18.82 -10.38
CA GLY A 184 0.17 19.58 -9.83
C GLY A 184 1.26 18.73 -9.15
N GLN A 185 0.89 17.69 -8.41
CA GLN A 185 1.86 16.82 -7.71
C GLN A 185 2.33 15.62 -8.56
N HIS A 186 1.47 15.08 -9.44
CA HIS A 186 1.85 13.95 -10.30
C HIS A 186 2.68 14.37 -11.54
N ARG A 187 2.61 15.64 -11.99
CA ARG A 187 3.40 16.11 -13.15
C ARG A 187 4.91 16.01 -12.93
N HIS A 188 5.39 16.16 -11.69
CA HIS A 188 6.83 16.07 -11.39
C HIS A 188 7.37 14.63 -11.38
N HIS A 189 6.51 13.61 -11.20
CA HIS A 189 6.94 12.20 -11.26
C HIS A 189 6.88 11.63 -12.68
N LEU A 190 5.86 11.98 -13.48
CA LEU A 190 5.75 11.52 -14.87
C LEU A 190 6.84 12.07 -15.80
N SER A 191 7.51 13.18 -15.46
CA SER A 191 8.63 13.71 -16.25
C SER A 191 9.86 12.81 -16.23
N SER A 192 10.05 12.03 -15.15
CA SER A 192 11.20 11.14 -14.96
C SER A 192 11.11 9.79 -15.70
N LEU A 193 9.94 9.46 -16.24
CA LEU A 193 9.68 8.18 -16.93
C LEU A 193 10.20 8.19 -18.38
N THR A 194 10.69 7.04 -18.85
CA THR A 194 11.04 6.83 -20.28
C THR A 194 9.82 6.94 -21.18
N SER A 195 10.04 7.08 -22.49
CA SER A 195 8.97 6.98 -23.49
C SER A 195 8.19 5.66 -23.36
N GLU A 196 8.89 4.53 -23.27
CA GLU A 196 8.30 3.19 -23.07
C GLU A 196 7.45 3.12 -21.79
N GLN A 197 7.96 3.64 -20.67
CA GLN A 197 7.25 3.68 -19.39
C GLN A 197 6.01 4.59 -19.45
N LYS A 198 6.09 5.74 -20.12
CA LYS A 198 4.94 6.63 -20.34
C LYS A 198 3.87 5.96 -21.19
N GLN A 199 4.27 5.22 -22.22
CA GLN A 199 3.37 4.49 -23.09
C GLN A 199 2.60 3.41 -22.32
N ILE A 200 3.28 2.63 -21.46
CA ILE A 200 2.64 1.67 -20.56
C ILE A 200 1.59 2.36 -19.68
N VAL A 201 1.94 3.50 -19.05
CA VAL A 201 0.99 4.26 -18.21
C VAL A 201 -0.23 4.70 -19.01
N GLN A 202 -0.06 5.16 -20.27
CA GLN A 202 -1.17 5.56 -21.13
C GLN A 202 -2.12 4.41 -21.44
N TYR A 203 -1.60 3.23 -21.81
CA TYR A 203 -2.44 2.06 -22.07
C TYR A 203 -3.19 1.59 -20.82
N VAL A 204 -2.54 1.61 -19.66
CA VAL A 204 -3.19 1.26 -18.39
C VAL A 204 -4.34 2.23 -18.09
N LEU A 205 -4.12 3.54 -18.26
CA LEU A 205 -5.16 4.55 -18.04
C LEU A 205 -6.30 4.47 -19.07
N ALA A 206 -6.03 3.93 -20.26
CA ALA A 206 -7.04 3.65 -21.28
C ALA A 206 -7.86 2.38 -20.99
N GLY A 207 -7.58 1.67 -19.88
CA GLY A 207 -8.31 0.47 -19.48
C GLY A 207 -7.82 -0.83 -20.13
N GLN A 208 -6.67 -0.81 -20.81
CA GLN A 208 -6.12 -1.99 -21.47
C GLN A 208 -5.43 -2.93 -20.47
N SER A 209 -5.67 -4.23 -20.61
CA SER A 209 -4.89 -5.26 -19.91
C SER A 209 -3.52 -5.37 -20.57
N ILE A 210 -2.46 -5.31 -19.78
CA ILE A 210 -1.08 -5.23 -20.28
C ILE A 210 -0.16 -6.15 -19.49
N PHE A 211 0.77 -6.78 -20.20
CA PHE A 211 1.97 -7.39 -19.64
C PHE A 211 3.17 -6.58 -20.08
N PHE A 212 3.98 -6.11 -19.13
CA PHE A 212 5.25 -5.49 -19.48
C PHE A 212 6.43 -6.22 -18.84
N THR A 213 7.49 -6.34 -19.63
CA THR A 213 8.64 -7.16 -19.31
C THR A 213 9.94 -6.40 -19.57
N GLY A 214 11.08 -7.01 -19.31
CA GLY A 214 12.39 -6.43 -19.51
C GLY A 214 13.43 -7.04 -18.59
N SER A 215 14.71 -6.84 -18.88
CA SER A 215 15.81 -7.36 -18.08
C SER A 215 15.75 -6.91 -16.61
N ALA A 216 16.53 -7.56 -15.77
CA ALA A 216 16.73 -7.13 -14.39
C ALA A 216 17.23 -5.68 -14.36
N GLY A 217 16.67 -4.86 -13.49
CA GLY A 217 17.10 -3.45 -13.36
C GLY A 217 16.46 -2.46 -14.33
N THR A 218 15.48 -2.84 -15.16
CA THR A 218 14.79 -1.91 -16.10
C THR A 218 13.70 -1.02 -15.47
N GLY A 219 13.56 -1.04 -14.14
CA GLY A 219 12.60 -0.20 -13.43
C GLY A 219 11.14 -0.72 -13.41
N LYS A 220 10.89 -2.01 -13.68
CA LYS A 220 9.54 -2.63 -13.66
C LYS A 220 8.75 -2.34 -12.37
N SER A 221 9.30 -2.68 -11.21
CA SER A 221 8.62 -2.48 -9.91
C SER A 221 8.50 -0.99 -9.54
N PHE A 222 9.39 -0.12 -10.06
CA PHE A 222 9.25 1.33 -9.91
C PHE A 222 8.03 1.83 -10.71
N LEU A 223 7.92 1.43 -11.97
CA LEU A 223 6.77 1.76 -12.83
C LEU A 223 5.45 1.27 -12.22
N LEU A 224 5.42 0.05 -11.67
CA LEU A 224 4.22 -0.45 -10.98
C LEU A 224 3.78 0.43 -9.82
N LYS A 225 4.71 0.94 -9.00
CA LYS A 225 4.37 1.83 -7.89
C LYS A 225 3.74 3.13 -8.38
N GLU A 226 4.25 3.69 -9.46
CA GLU A 226 3.66 4.87 -10.10
C GLU A 226 2.24 4.57 -10.63
N ILE A 227 2.05 3.42 -11.28
CA ILE A 227 0.73 2.98 -11.76
C ILE A 227 -0.26 2.80 -10.59
N ILE A 228 0.15 2.15 -9.50
CA ILE A 228 -0.67 1.95 -8.29
C ILE A 228 -1.13 3.31 -7.73
N ASN A 229 -0.25 4.31 -7.74
CA ASN A 229 -0.56 5.65 -7.25
C ASN A 229 -1.53 6.43 -8.16
N LEU A 230 -1.59 6.09 -9.45
CA LEU A 230 -2.50 6.71 -10.42
C LEU A 230 -3.89 6.07 -10.41
N LEU A 231 -3.98 4.78 -10.06
CA LEU A 231 -5.24 4.03 -10.06
C LEU A 231 -6.06 4.25 -8.77
N PRO A 232 -7.38 4.03 -8.80
CA PRO A 232 -8.22 4.19 -7.62
C PRO A 232 -7.91 3.12 -6.55
N PRO A 233 -7.52 3.49 -5.31
CA PRO A 233 -6.99 2.55 -4.32
C PRO A 233 -8.04 1.58 -3.74
N ASP A 234 -9.33 1.90 -3.86
CA ASP A 234 -10.41 1.08 -3.30
C ASP A 234 -10.70 -0.18 -4.11
N VAL A 235 -10.42 -0.15 -5.41
CA VAL A 235 -10.72 -1.21 -6.39
C VAL A 235 -9.47 -1.81 -7.04
N THR A 236 -8.30 -1.27 -6.71
CA THR A 236 -6.99 -1.75 -7.17
C THR A 236 -6.40 -2.71 -6.14
N PHE A 237 -5.97 -3.88 -6.60
CA PHE A 237 -5.34 -4.91 -5.79
C PHE A 237 -3.92 -5.16 -6.30
N ALA A 238 -2.94 -4.72 -5.51
CA ALA A 238 -1.53 -4.98 -5.75
C ALA A 238 -1.16 -6.38 -5.25
N THR A 239 -0.65 -7.22 -6.14
CA THR A 239 -0.20 -8.56 -5.81
C THR A 239 1.16 -8.88 -6.42
N ALA A 240 1.79 -9.93 -5.92
CA ALA A 240 3.01 -10.50 -6.50
C ALA A 240 3.06 -12.02 -6.29
N SER A 241 4.01 -12.68 -6.95
CA SER A 241 4.24 -14.12 -6.76
C SER A 241 4.80 -14.49 -5.39
N THR A 242 5.69 -13.64 -4.83
CA THR A 242 6.32 -13.87 -3.52
C THR A 242 5.90 -12.83 -2.47
N GLY A 243 5.91 -13.22 -1.20
CA GLY A 243 5.58 -12.32 -0.09
C GLY A 243 6.49 -11.08 -0.01
N ILE A 244 7.77 -11.21 -0.36
CA ILE A 244 8.72 -10.09 -0.36
C ILE A 244 8.37 -9.09 -1.47
N ALA A 245 8.13 -9.56 -2.69
CA ALA A 245 7.72 -8.70 -3.80
C ALA A 245 6.36 -8.03 -3.51
N ALA A 246 5.42 -8.76 -2.93
CA ALA A 246 4.12 -8.22 -2.52
C ALA A 246 4.27 -7.11 -1.47
N CYS A 247 5.10 -7.33 -0.44
CA CYS A 247 5.42 -6.32 0.57
C CYS A 247 6.04 -5.05 -0.04
N GLN A 248 6.89 -5.19 -1.07
CA GLN A 248 7.49 -4.03 -1.74
C GLN A 248 6.47 -3.14 -2.44
N LEU A 249 5.35 -3.71 -2.90
CA LEU A 249 4.22 -2.99 -3.49
C LEU A 249 3.18 -2.53 -2.45
N GLY A 250 3.32 -2.90 -1.18
CA GLY A 250 2.28 -2.71 -0.17
C GLY A 250 1.05 -3.59 -0.39
N GLY A 251 1.22 -4.71 -1.09
CA GLY A 251 0.19 -5.65 -1.51
C GLY A 251 0.21 -6.97 -0.74
N THR A 252 -0.39 -8.00 -1.34
CA THR A 252 -0.39 -9.39 -0.83
C THR A 252 0.00 -10.37 -1.94
N THR A 253 0.26 -11.64 -1.64
CA THR A 253 0.54 -12.59 -2.72
C THR A 253 -0.71 -12.86 -3.57
N LEU A 254 -0.50 -13.22 -4.84
CA LEU A 254 -1.59 -13.64 -5.72
C LEU A 254 -2.38 -14.82 -5.14
N HIS A 255 -1.69 -15.75 -4.48
CA HIS A 255 -2.29 -16.90 -3.81
C HIS A 255 -3.26 -16.49 -2.69
N ASN A 256 -2.85 -15.54 -1.83
CA ASN A 256 -3.71 -15.03 -0.76
C ASN A 256 -4.87 -14.17 -1.30
N PHE A 257 -4.63 -13.40 -2.37
CA PHE A 257 -5.70 -12.67 -3.06
C PHE A 257 -6.76 -13.62 -3.62
N ALA A 258 -6.33 -14.65 -4.36
CA ALA A 258 -7.23 -15.61 -4.99
C ALA A 258 -7.98 -16.46 -3.95
N GLY A 259 -7.31 -16.78 -2.84
CA GLY A 259 -7.90 -17.55 -1.74
C GLY A 259 -8.10 -19.02 -2.07
N ILE A 260 -7.28 -19.57 -2.97
CA ILE A 260 -7.35 -20.98 -3.39
C ILE A 260 -6.14 -21.83 -2.95
N GLY A 261 -5.32 -21.30 -2.04
CA GLY A 261 -4.04 -21.91 -1.68
C GLY A 261 -3.14 -22.04 -2.91
N HIS A 262 -2.40 -23.15 -3.00
CA HIS A 262 -1.55 -23.49 -4.15
C HIS A 262 -2.33 -23.93 -5.40
N GLY A 263 -3.67 -24.03 -5.33
CA GLY A 263 -4.48 -24.43 -6.48
C GLY A 263 -4.33 -25.89 -6.90
N HIS A 264 -3.76 -26.77 -6.07
CA HIS A 264 -3.67 -28.22 -6.36
C HIS A 264 -5.03 -28.94 -6.31
N ALA A 265 -6.02 -28.36 -5.63
CA ALA A 265 -7.37 -28.93 -5.57
C ALA A 265 -8.08 -28.87 -6.93
N THR A 266 -9.18 -29.63 -7.06
CA THR A 266 -10.02 -29.60 -8.25
C THR A 266 -10.60 -28.21 -8.50
N MET A 267 -10.96 -27.92 -9.76
CA MET A 267 -11.51 -26.61 -10.15
C MET A 267 -12.74 -26.22 -9.33
N GLN A 268 -13.66 -27.17 -9.10
CA GLN A 268 -14.85 -26.98 -8.28
C GLN A 268 -14.49 -26.63 -6.83
N ARG A 269 -13.55 -27.36 -6.23
CA ARG A 269 -13.12 -27.09 -4.86
C ARG A 269 -12.45 -25.73 -4.72
N CYS A 270 -11.64 -25.34 -5.70
CA CYS A 270 -11.05 -24.00 -5.75
C CYS A 270 -12.13 -22.91 -5.85
N LEU A 271 -13.17 -23.13 -6.64
CA LEU A 271 -14.30 -22.21 -6.76
C LEU A 271 -15.07 -22.08 -5.43
N GLU A 272 -15.34 -23.18 -4.73
CA GLU A 272 -15.96 -23.16 -3.40
C GLU A 272 -15.12 -22.34 -2.40
N MET A 273 -13.81 -22.59 -2.37
CA MET A 273 -12.86 -21.87 -1.51
C MET A 273 -12.80 -20.37 -1.82
N ALA A 274 -12.94 -19.98 -3.09
CA ALA A 274 -12.96 -18.58 -3.50
C ALA A 274 -14.35 -17.94 -3.32
N SER A 275 -15.42 -18.74 -3.23
CA SER A 275 -16.81 -18.30 -3.05
C SER A 275 -17.17 -17.90 -1.61
N ILE A 276 -16.27 -18.14 -0.65
CA ILE A 276 -16.42 -17.68 0.74
C ILE A 276 -16.76 -16.17 0.74
N PRO A 277 -17.79 -15.71 1.48
CA PRO A 277 -18.35 -14.36 1.34
C PRO A 277 -17.33 -13.21 1.37
N SER A 278 -16.29 -13.32 2.21
CA SER A 278 -15.20 -12.36 2.29
C SER A 278 -14.37 -12.27 1.01
N ARG A 279 -13.96 -13.43 0.48
CA ARG A 279 -13.18 -13.58 -0.76
C ARG A 279 -14.01 -13.23 -1.98
N LEU A 280 -15.29 -13.63 -2.02
CA LEU A 280 -16.23 -13.28 -3.08
C LEU A 280 -16.40 -11.76 -3.21
N ARG A 281 -16.56 -11.05 -2.09
CA ARG A 281 -16.62 -9.57 -2.08
C ARG A 281 -15.37 -8.95 -2.69
N ARG A 282 -14.19 -9.49 -2.37
CA ARG A 282 -12.92 -9.03 -2.93
C ARG A 282 -12.87 -9.22 -4.45
N TRP A 283 -13.21 -10.42 -4.95
CA TRP A 283 -13.26 -10.71 -6.38
C TRP A 283 -14.24 -9.82 -7.14
N ARG A 284 -15.41 -9.54 -6.56
CA ARG A 284 -16.41 -8.63 -7.15
C ARG A 284 -15.99 -7.16 -7.10
N LYS A 285 -15.28 -6.74 -6.05
CA LYS A 285 -14.79 -5.37 -5.89
C LYS A 285 -13.58 -5.05 -6.78
N CYS A 286 -12.75 -6.04 -7.07
CA CYS A 286 -11.55 -5.88 -7.90
C CYS A 286 -11.92 -5.39 -9.31
N GLN A 287 -11.32 -4.27 -9.71
CA GLN A 287 -11.37 -3.75 -11.08
C GLN A 287 -9.99 -3.80 -11.74
N TYR A 288 -8.94 -3.57 -10.96
CA TYR A 288 -7.55 -3.61 -11.40
C TYR A 288 -6.80 -4.65 -10.56
N LEU A 289 -6.24 -5.66 -11.22
CA LEU A 289 -5.38 -6.65 -10.59
C LEU A 289 -3.96 -6.49 -11.12
N ILE A 290 -3.06 -6.14 -10.21
CA ILE A 290 -1.64 -5.96 -10.50
C ILE A 290 -0.89 -7.20 -10.01
N VAL A 291 -0.01 -7.76 -10.84
CA VAL A 291 0.82 -8.91 -10.47
C VAL A 291 2.28 -8.65 -10.83
N ASP A 292 3.14 -8.50 -9.83
CA ASP A 292 4.61 -8.44 -10.01
C ASP A 292 5.26 -9.82 -9.90
N GLU A 293 6.40 -9.97 -10.56
CA GLU A 293 7.16 -11.21 -10.67
C GLU A 293 6.31 -12.39 -11.17
N ILE A 294 5.54 -12.17 -12.24
CA ILE A 294 4.65 -13.18 -12.87
C ILE A 294 5.39 -14.45 -13.32
N SER A 295 6.72 -14.40 -13.46
CA SER A 295 7.55 -15.53 -13.89
C SER A 295 7.45 -16.75 -12.98
N MET A 296 7.17 -16.54 -11.69
CA MET A 296 7.05 -17.61 -10.70
C MET A 296 5.62 -18.16 -10.56
N ILE A 297 4.67 -17.72 -11.40
CA ILE A 297 3.30 -18.25 -11.44
C ILE A 297 3.18 -19.31 -12.53
N GLU A 298 2.64 -20.48 -12.17
CA GLU A 298 2.39 -21.58 -13.10
C GLU A 298 1.23 -21.26 -14.05
N GLY A 299 1.32 -21.72 -15.30
CA GLY A 299 0.28 -21.52 -16.31
C GLY A 299 -1.06 -22.15 -15.92
N ASP A 300 -1.05 -23.35 -15.34
CA ASP A 300 -2.28 -24.00 -14.88
C ASP A 300 -2.93 -23.26 -13.70
N TYR A 301 -2.11 -22.64 -12.84
CA TYR A 301 -2.63 -21.77 -11.79
C TYR A 301 -3.30 -20.53 -12.39
N PHE A 302 -2.69 -19.92 -13.42
CA PHE A 302 -3.26 -18.78 -14.14
C PHE A 302 -4.61 -19.12 -14.81
N ASP A 303 -4.70 -20.27 -15.49
CA ASP A 303 -5.96 -20.74 -16.10
C ASP A 303 -7.05 -20.99 -15.05
N LYS A 304 -6.69 -21.53 -13.88
CA LYS A 304 -7.64 -21.73 -12.75
C LYS A 304 -8.18 -20.41 -12.21
N ILE A 305 -7.32 -19.42 -11.96
CA ILE A 305 -7.78 -18.12 -11.43
C ILE A 305 -8.62 -17.35 -12.45
N GLU A 306 -8.34 -17.48 -13.75
CA GLU A 306 -9.15 -16.88 -14.82
C GLU A 306 -10.56 -17.47 -14.83
N TYR A 307 -10.67 -18.80 -14.79
CA TYR A 307 -11.94 -19.49 -14.73
C TYR A 307 -12.75 -19.05 -13.50
N ILE A 308 -12.11 -19.04 -12.32
CA ILE A 308 -12.74 -18.61 -11.07
C ILE A 308 -13.21 -17.16 -11.17
N ALA A 309 -12.41 -16.25 -11.72
CA ALA A 309 -12.78 -14.85 -11.87
C ALA A 309 -14.05 -14.70 -12.71
N ARG A 310 -14.18 -15.43 -13.82
CA ARG A 310 -15.40 -15.44 -14.66
C ARG A 310 -16.62 -15.95 -13.91
N GLN A 311 -16.49 -17.07 -13.20
CA GLN A 311 -17.58 -17.67 -12.44
C GLN A 311 -18.07 -16.77 -11.29
N LEU A 312 -17.16 -16.25 -10.46
CA LEU A 312 -17.52 -15.44 -9.30
C LEU A 312 -18.14 -14.08 -9.67
N ARG A 313 -17.72 -13.52 -10.82
CA ARG A 313 -18.21 -12.25 -11.35
C ARG A 313 -19.37 -12.42 -12.33
N LYS A 314 -19.72 -13.66 -12.69
CA LYS A 314 -20.77 -13.99 -13.67
C LYS A 314 -20.58 -13.23 -14.98
N SER A 315 -19.34 -13.18 -15.48
CA SER A 315 -18.97 -12.47 -16.69
C SER A 315 -18.12 -13.36 -17.58
N ASN A 316 -18.48 -13.43 -18.86
CA ASN A 316 -17.72 -14.17 -19.87
C ASN A 316 -16.53 -13.36 -20.42
N LEU A 317 -16.33 -12.12 -19.98
CA LEU A 317 -15.16 -11.33 -20.35
C LEU A 317 -13.88 -11.99 -19.78
N PRO A 318 -12.71 -11.78 -20.43
CA PRO A 318 -11.44 -12.29 -19.92
C PRO A 318 -11.26 -11.92 -18.44
N PHE A 319 -10.92 -12.89 -17.60
CA PHE A 319 -10.71 -12.69 -16.16
C PHE A 319 -11.93 -12.06 -15.44
N GLY A 320 -13.14 -12.29 -15.95
CA GLY A 320 -14.38 -11.70 -15.44
C GLY A 320 -14.49 -10.18 -15.64
N GLY A 321 -13.73 -9.62 -16.59
CA GLY A 321 -13.70 -8.18 -16.87
C GLY A 321 -12.82 -7.36 -15.91
N ILE A 322 -11.90 -8.02 -15.21
CA ILE A 322 -10.86 -7.34 -14.42
C ILE A 322 -9.74 -6.91 -15.38
N GLN A 323 -9.28 -5.66 -15.26
CA GLN A 323 -8.11 -5.19 -15.97
C GLN A 323 -6.85 -5.77 -15.32
N LEU A 324 -6.03 -6.45 -16.13
CA LEU A 324 -4.78 -7.08 -15.69
C LEU A 324 -3.59 -6.18 -15.99
N ILE A 325 -2.73 -5.98 -14.99
CA ILE A 325 -1.48 -5.23 -15.14
C ILE A 325 -0.37 -6.12 -14.60
N LEU A 326 0.28 -6.85 -15.49
CA LEU A 326 1.25 -7.88 -15.14
C LEU A 326 2.65 -7.39 -15.46
N CYS A 327 3.62 -7.75 -14.61
CA CYS A 327 5.01 -7.57 -14.94
C CYS A 327 5.90 -8.69 -14.42
N GLY A 328 7.05 -8.85 -15.07
CA GLY A 328 8.05 -9.85 -14.72
C GLY A 328 9.03 -10.11 -15.86
N ASP A 329 9.96 -11.02 -15.64
CA ASP A 329 10.96 -11.46 -16.62
C ASP A 329 11.01 -13.00 -16.56
N PHE A 330 10.49 -13.68 -17.57
CA PHE A 330 10.45 -15.15 -17.57
C PHE A 330 11.83 -15.80 -17.66
N LEU A 331 12.88 -15.03 -18.03
CA LEU A 331 14.27 -15.49 -18.00
C LEU A 331 14.91 -15.40 -16.60
N GLN A 332 14.18 -14.89 -15.59
CA GLN A 332 14.56 -14.99 -14.18
C GLN A 332 14.13 -16.36 -13.61
N LEU A 333 13.68 -16.40 -12.35
CA LEU A 333 13.31 -17.66 -11.70
C LEU A 333 11.99 -18.18 -12.27
N PRO A 334 11.93 -19.48 -12.65
CA PRO A 334 10.69 -20.15 -13.03
C PRO A 334 9.80 -20.41 -11.80
N PRO A 335 8.56 -20.90 -12.01
CA PRO A 335 7.73 -21.41 -10.93
C PRO A 335 8.43 -22.53 -10.14
N VAL A 336 8.17 -22.60 -8.83
CA VAL A 336 8.79 -23.60 -7.94
C VAL A 336 7.95 -24.88 -7.97
N CYS A 337 8.34 -25.85 -8.78
CA CYS A 337 7.68 -27.15 -8.82
C CYS A 337 8.27 -28.12 -7.78
N LYS A 338 7.40 -28.81 -7.04
CA LYS A 338 7.81 -29.88 -6.11
C LYS A 338 7.86 -31.21 -6.87
N GLY A 339 8.93 -31.43 -7.63
CA GLY A 339 9.18 -32.68 -8.35
C GLY A 339 10.35 -32.52 -9.31
N GLN A 340 11.27 -33.50 -9.35
CA GLN A 340 12.52 -33.41 -10.12
C GLN A 340 12.32 -33.50 -11.66
N ASP A 341 11.14 -33.89 -12.14
CA ASP A 341 10.84 -34.13 -13.57
C ASP A 341 9.52 -33.49 -14.07
N ALA A 342 8.95 -32.51 -13.35
CA ALA A 342 7.73 -31.86 -13.84
C ALA A 342 8.06 -30.85 -14.94
N ASP A 343 7.55 -31.05 -16.17
CA ASP A 343 7.60 -30.04 -17.23
C ASP A 343 6.87 -28.78 -16.76
N VAL A 344 7.63 -27.74 -16.44
CA VAL A 344 7.09 -26.52 -15.85
C VAL A 344 6.35 -25.73 -16.92
N LYS A 345 5.02 -25.66 -16.79
CA LYS A 345 4.18 -24.82 -17.66
C LYS A 345 4.26 -23.37 -17.19
N PHE A 346 4.91 -22.52 -17.98
CA PHE A 346 5.01 -21.09 -17.68
C PHE A 346 3.67 -20.37 -17.85
N CYS A 347 3.52 -19.23 -17.19
CA CYS A 347 2.31 -18.41 -17.26
C CYS A 347 1.92 -18.01 -18.70
N PHE A 348 2.90 -17.71 -19.56
CA PHE A 348 2.64 -17.37 -20.97
C PHE A 348 2.12 -18.54 -21.82
N GLN A 349 2.23 -19.78 -21.33
CA GLN A 349 1.69 -20.98 -21.96
C GLN A 349 0.27 -21.32 -21.47
N ALA A 350 -0.30 -20.52 -20.57
CA ALA A 350 -1.68 -20.68 -20.13
C ALA A 350 -2.63 -20.46 -21.32
N GLN A 351 -3.69 -21.27 -21.42
CA GLN A 351 -4.67 -21.16 -22.51
C GLN A 351 -5.37 -19.79 -22.50
N SER A 352 -5.53 -19.23 -21.30
CA SER A 352 -6.12 -17.91 -21.10
C SER A 352 -5.17 -16.74 -21.36
N TRP A 353 -3.85 -16.96 -21.47
CA TRP A 353 -2.85 -15.88 -21.53
C TRP A 353 -3.11 -14.90 -22.68
N GLN A 354 -3.14 -15.40 -23.92
CA GLN A 354 -3.33 -14.57 -25.13
C GLN A 354 -4.66 -13.80 -25.09
N ARG A 355 -5.71 -14.43 -24.56
CA ARG A 355 -7.03 -13.80 -24.41
C ARG A 355 -7.07 -12.71 -23.34
N CYS A 356 -6.34 -12.91 -22.25
CA CYS A 356 -6.32 -12.00 -21.10
C CYS A 356 -5.36 -10.82 -21.29
N ILE A 357 -4.32 -10.98 -22.11
CA ILE A 357 -3.21 -10.06 -22.23
C ILE A 357 -2.99 -9.74 -23.72
N PRO A 358 -3.77 -8.79 -24.26
CA PRO A 358 -3.67 -8.41 -25.67
C PRO A 358 -2.43 -7.57 -25.99
N LEU A 359 -1.79 -6.99 -24.98
CA LEU A 359 -0.68 -6.06 -25.17
C LEU A 359 0.54 -6.48 -24.35
N CYS A 360 1.68 -6.65 -25.02
CA CYS A 360 2.98 -6.87 -24.40
C CYS A 360 3.95 -5.73 -24.72
N ILE A 361 4.62 -5.17 -23.71
CA ILE A 361 5.63 -4.12 -23.90
C ILE A 361 6.94 -4.51 -23.21
N LYS A 362 8.06 -4.35 -23.92
CA LYS A 362 9.40 -4.63 -23.42
C LYS A 362 10.12 -3.34 -23.03
N LEU A 363 10.58 -3.27 -21.78
CA LEU A 363 11.46 -2.22 -21.29
C LEU A 363 12.91 -2.57 -21.64
N THR A 364 13.61 -1.64 -22.29
CA THR A 364 14.97 -1.86 -22.80
C THR A 364 16.05 -1.23 -21.91
N LYS A 365 15.79 -0.04 -21.36
CA LYS A 365 16.78 0.71 -20.58
C LYS A 365 17.01 0.12 -19.20
N ILE A 366 18.26 -0.25 -18.90
CA ILE A 366 18.71 -0.70 -17.58
C ILE A 366 19.11 0.52 -16.74
N TYR A 367 18.66 0.54 -15.48
CA TYR A 367 18.93 1.60 -14.50
C TYR A 367 19.75 1.15 -13.29
N ARG A 368 19.89 -0.17 -13.08
CA ARG A 368 20.55 -0.71 -11.88
C ARG A 368 22.07 -0.74 -12.00
N GLN A 369 22.56 -1.08 -13.18
CA GLN A 369 23.97 -1.15 -13.51
C GLN A 369 24.32 0.05 -14.40
N ASP A 370 25.44 0.69 -14.11
CA ASP A 370 25.96 1.82 -14.92
C ASP A 370 27.02 1.37 -15.94
N ASP A 371 27.71 0.26 -15.68
CA ASP A 371 28.80 -0.26 -16.51
C ASP A 371 28.28 -1.04 -17.73
N SER A 372 28.58 -0.55 -18.94
CA SER A 372 28.18 -1.16 -20.21
C SER A 372 28.75 -2.57 -20.41
N SER A 373 29.97 -2.83 -19.94
CA SER A 373 30.59 -4.15 -20.05
C SER A 373 29.84 -5.18 -19.19
N PHE A 374 29.53 -4.80 -17.94
CA PHE A 374 28.77 -5.64 -17.03
C PHE A 374 27.33 -5.85 -17.50
N ILE A 375 26.70 -4.83 -18.08
CA ILE A 375 25.37 -4.95 -18.70
C ILE A 375 25.40 -5.98 -19.83
N SER A 376 26.41 -5.94 -20.72
CA SER A 376 26.54 -6.90 -21.82
C SER A 376 26.70 -8.33 -21.30
N ILE A 377 27.57 -8.54 -20.31
CA ILE A 377 27.75 -9.84 -19.64
C ILE A 377 26.42 -10.35 -19.07
N LEU A 378 25.67 -9.51 -18.35
CA LEU A 378 24.38 -9.90 -17.77
C LEU A 378 23.32 -10.23 -18.84
N GLN A 379 23.32 -9.55 -19.99
CA GLN A 379 22.42 -9.87 -21.10
C GLN A 379 22.78 -11.19 -21.76
N ASN A 380 24.08 -11.47 -21.95
CA ASN A 380 24.54 -12.77 -22.43
C ASN A 380 24.07 -13.88 -21.49
N ILE A 381 24.32 -13.72 -20.18
CA ILE A 381 23.90 -14.68 -19.15
C ILE A 381 22.37 -14.86 -19.13
N ARG A 382 21.61 -13.76 -19.29
CA ARG A 382 20.14 -13.80 -19.40
C ARG A 382 19.67 -14.69 -20.57
N SER A 383 20.40 -14.66 -21.70
CA SER A 383 20.12 -15.49 -22.86
C SER A 383 20.68 -16.92 -22.77
N GLY A 384 21.35 -17.26 -21.66
CA GLY A 384 22.03 -18.54 -21.48
C GLY A 384 23.33 -18.67 -22.28
N ARG A 385 23.86 -17.56 -22.80
CA ARG A 385 25.14 -17.49 -23.52
C ARG A 385 26.21 -16.94 -22.58
N CYS A 386 27.42 -17.47 -22.68
CA CYS A 386 28.56 -16.94 -21.95
C CYS A 386 29.79 -17.09 -22.84
N THR A 387 30.32 -15.96 -23.31
CA THR A 387 31.54 -15.96 -24.14
C THR A 387 32.77 -16.27 -23.28
N GLU A 388 33.89 -16.65 -23.89
CA GLU A 388 35.13 -16.88 -23.15
C GLU A 388 35.61 -15.60 -22.43
N GLN A 389 35.40 -14.43 -23.04
CA GLN A 389 35.69 -13.13 -22.43
C GLN A 389 34.82 -12.85 -21.19
N ASP A 390 33.52 -13.18 -21.27
CA ASP A 390 32.60 -13.07 -20.12
C ASP A 390 33.08 -13.98 -18.99
N MET A 391 33.46 -15.22 -19.29
CA MET A 391 33.92 -16.19 -18.30
C MET A 391 35.21 -15.76 -17.63
N GLU A 392 36.17 -15.23 -18.40
CA GLU A 392 37.42 -14.72 -17.85
C GLU A 392 37.15 -13.52 -16.91
N THR A 393 36.28 -12.60 -17.33
CA THR A 393 35.89 -11.45 -16.52
C THR A 393 35.20 -11.88 -15.23
N LEU A 394 34.27 -12.83 -15.30
CA LEU A 394 33.56 -13.37 -14.13
C LEU A 394 34.50 -14.15 -13.21
N ARG A 395 35.45 -14.92 -13.74
CA ARG A 395 36.46 -15.61 -12.93
C ARG A 395 37.37 -14.63 -12.20
N LYS A 396 37.78 -13.54 -12.84
CA LYS A 396 38.58 -12.48 -12.20
C LYS A 396 37.88 -11.88 -10.97
N THR A 397 36.55 -11.91 -10.92
CA THR A 397 35.80 -11.41 -9.75
C THR A 397 36.00 -12.22 -8.46
N SER A 398 36.53 -13.46 -8.53
CA SER A 398 36.84 -14.23 -7.31
C SER A 398 37.87 -13.54 -6.42
N PHE A 399 38.77 -12.76 -7.02
CA PHE A 399 39.81 -12.00 -6.33
C PHE A 399 39.33 -10.64 -5.81
N ASN A 400 38.09 -10.23 -6.11
CA ASN A 400 37.57 -8.95 -5.65
C ASN A 400 37.50 -8.92 -4.12
N VAL A 401 38.06 -7.86 -3.52
CA VAL A 401 37.85 -7.54 -2.11
C VAL A 401 36.51 -6.83 -1.98
N VAL A 402 35.47 -7.61 -1.72
CA VAL A 402 34.08 -7.13 -1.71
C VAL A 402 33.64 -6.62 -0.32
N ASN A 403 34.50 -6.77 0.68
CA ASN A 403 34.29 -6.22 2.02
C ASN A 403 34.65 -4.74 2.04
N LYS A 404 33.70 -3.88 2.42
CA LYS A 404 33.92 -2.44 2.61
C LYS A 404 33.60 -2.08 4.05
N ASP A 405 34.52 -1.38 4.72
CA ASP A 405 34.30 -0.75 6.02
C ASP A 405 33.67 -1.69 7.07
N GLU A 406 34.30 -2.85 7.30
CA GLU A 406 33.87 -3.92 8.22
C GLU A 406 32.62 -4.71 7.78
N ILE A 407 31.84 -4.20 6.82
CA ILE A 407 30.63 -4.85 6.30
C ILE A 407 31.03 -5.93 5.29
N GLN A 408 30.71 -7.18 5.63
CA GLN A 408 30.98 -8.33 4.79
C GLN A 408 30.02 -8.37 3.59
N ALA A 409 30.49 -8.94 2.48
CA ALA A 409 29.66 -9.24 1.32
C ALA A 409 28.49 -10.17 1.73
N THR A 410 27.25 -9.83 1.34
CA THR A 410 26.12 -10.74 1.60
C THR A 410 26.21 -11.93 0.66
N ARG A 411 26.25 -13.15 1.21
CA ARG A 411 26.26 -14.39 0.44
C ARG A 411 24.87 -14.75 -0.05
N LEU A 412 24.73 -14.95 -1.35
CA LEU A 412 23.53 -15.49 -1.96
C LEU A 412 23.60 -17.02 -2.02
N CYS A 413 22.69 -17.67 -1.30
CA CYS A 413 22.60 -19.13 -1.24
C CYS A 413 21.40 -19.65 -2.03
N THR A 414 21.47 -20.88 -2.53
CA THR A 414 20.36 -21.54 -3.21
C THR A 414 19.29 -22.01 -2.22
N HIS A 415 19.68 -22.61 -1.10
CA HIS A 415 18.78 -23.17 -0.08
C HIS A 415 18.60 -22.24 1.12
N ASN A 416 17.38 -22.19 1.68
CA ASN A 416 17.09 -21.39 2.88
C ASN A 416 17.76 -21.96 4.15
N GLU A 417 18.02 -23.27 4.20
CA GLU A 417 18.71 -23.91 5.32
C GLU A 417 20.14 -23.38 5.47
N ASP A 418 20.87 -23.26 4.36
CA ASP A 418 22.22 -22.67 4.33
C ASP A 418 22.21 -21.22 4.80
N VAL A 419 21.19 -20.44 4.40
CA VAL A 419 21.01 -19.05 4.84
C VAL A 419 20.83 -18.98 6.35
N ASN A 420 19.95 -19.81 6.90
CA ASN A 420 19.65 -19.82 8.33
C ASN A 420 20.87 -20.29 9.14
N ARG A 421 21.56 -21.34 8.67
CA ARG A 421 22.77 -21.87 9.31
C ARG A 421 23.88 -20.83 9.35
N LEU A 422 24.16 -20.15 8.23
CA LEU A 422 25.22 -19.15 8.16
C LEU A 422 24.88 -17.95 9.04
N ASN A 423 23.68 -17.36 8.90
CA ASN A 423 23.29 -16.22 9.73
C ASN A 423 23.29 -16.54 11.22
N LYS A 424 22.88 -17.75 11.62
CA LYS A 424 22.91 -18.19 13.02
C LYS A 424 24.34 -18.37 13.53
N SER A 425 25.21 -19.00 12.73
CA SER A 425 26.61 -19.21 13.07
C SER A 425 27.34 -17.88 13.29
N GLU A 426 27.18 -16.93 12.36
CA GLU A 426 27.80 -15.60 12.45
C GLU A 426 27.25 -14.80 13.65
N LEU A 427 25.94 -14.85 13.91
CA LEU A 427 25.36 -14.20 15.09
C LEU A 427 25.86 -14.84 16.40
N GLN A 428 26.02 -16.16 16.44
CA GLN A 428 26.53 -16.85 17.64
C GLN A 428 28.00 -16.55 17.91
N ALA A 429 28.80 -16.37 16.86
CA ALA A 429 30.22 -16.04 16.97
C ALA A 429 30.48 -14.64 17.57
N LEU A 430 29.49 -13.74 17.56
CA LEU A 430 29.63 -12.42 18.17
C LEU A 430 29.64 -12.53 19.71
N PRO A 431 30.61 -11.88 20.39
CA PRO A 431 30.83 -12.01 21.83
C PRO A 431 29.75 -11.33 22.69
N ASP A 432 28.94 -10.45 22.10
CA ASP A 432 27.95 -9.64 22.80
C ASP A 432 26.65 -10.41 23.15
N LYS A 433 25.87 -9.85 24.08
CA LYS A 433 24.59 -10.37 24.53
C LYS A 433 23.52 -10.24 23.44
N GLU A 434 22.65 -11.24 23.37
CA GLU A 434 21.48 -11.21 22.48
C GLU A 434 20.42 -10.22 22.96
N HIS A 435 20.02 -9.32 22.06
CA HIS A 435 18.89 -8.41 22.20
C HIS A 435 17.69 -8.94 21.41
N TYR A 436 16.57 -9.13 22.09
CA TYR A 436 15.35 -9.68 21.51
C TYR A 436 14.32 -8.58 21.25
N PHE A 437 13.87 -8.48 20.00
CA PHE A 437 12.85 -7.55 19.57
C PHE A 437 11.59 -8.32 19.14
N LYS A 438 10.59 -8.35 20.03
CA LYS A 438 9.29 -8.96 19.76
C LYS A 438 8.41 -7.98 18.96
N SER A 439 7.74 -8.48 17.93
CA SER A 439 6.83 -7.66 17.13
C SER A 439 5.56 -7.33 17.91
N ILE A 440 5.00 -6.16 17.62
CA ILE A 440 3.70 -5.73 18.16
C ILE A 440 2.68 -5.98 17.05
N ASP A 441 1.89 -7.03 17.24
CA ASP A 441 0.82 -7.39 16.32
C ASP A 441 -0.47 -6.68 16.72
N GLY A 442 -1.30 -6.39 15.71
CA GLY A 442 -2.65 -5.89 15.90
C GLY A 442 -3.56 -7.02 16.39
N ASP A 443 -4.79 -7.05 15.87
CA ASP A 443 -5.75 -8.10 16.22
C ASP A 443 -5.18 -9.51 15.95
N VAL A 444 -4.87 -10.24 17.02
CA VAL A 444 -4.16 -11.53 16.99
C VAL A 444 -5.04 -12.60 16.34
N ASP A 445 -6.36 -12.45 16.44
CA ASP A 445 -7.32 -13.40 15.84
C ASP A 445 -7.26 -13.37 14.31
N LEU A 446 -6.83 -12.25 13.73
CA LEU A 446 -6.64 -12.11 12.28
C LEU A 446 -5.32 -12.75 11.78
N LEU A 447 -4.42 -13.17 12.68
CA LEU A 447 -3.09 -13.66 12.31
C LEU A 447 -3.15 -14.97 11.49
N ALA A 448 -4.14 -15.83 11.78
CA ALA A 448 -4.38 -17.06 11.03
C ALA A 448 -4.82 -16.81 9.57
N ASP A 449 -5.42 -15.65 9.30
CA ASP A 449 -5.96 -15.24 8.00
C ASP A 449 -4.95 -14.45 7.14
N VAL A 450 -3.75 -14.18 7.67
CA VAL A 450 -2.70 -13.43 6.99
C VAL A 450 -1.70 -14.39 6.35
N ASP A 451 -1.24 -14.03 5.14
CA ASP A 451 -0.28 -14.81 4.38
C ASP A 451 1.00 -15.10 5.17
N SER A 452 1.18 -16.37 5.53
CA SER A 452 2.34 -16.86 6.28
C SER A 452 3.66 -16.60 5.56
N SER A 453 3.67 -16.57 4.23
CA SER A 453 4.87 -16.26 3.44
C SER A 453 5.26 -14.78 3.54
N ALA A 454 4.27 -13.87 3.56
CA ALA A 454 4.49 -12.45 3.78
C ALA A 454 4.94 -12.19 5.23
N LEU A 455 4.33 -12.86 6.22
CA LEU A 455 4.74 -12.78 7.63
C LEU A 455 6.11 -13.41 7.89
N SER A 456 6.51 -14.44 7.14
CA SER A 456 7.85 -15.05 7.27
C SER A 456 8.98 -14.07 6.94
N SER A 457 8.67 -13.00 6.21
CA SER A 457 9.63 -11.95 5.88
C SER A 457 9.79 -10.93 7.02
N ILE A 458 8.88 -10.92 7.99
CA ILE A 458 8.89 -10.01 9.16
C ILE A 458 8.80 -10.88 10.42
N PRO A 459 9.95 -11.25 11.01
CA PRO A 459 9.97 -12.20 12.11
C PRO A 459 9.21 -11.65 13.33
N ASN A 460 8.49 -12.55 14.01
CA ASN A 460 7.84 -12.22 15.29
C ASN A 460 8.90 -11.86 16.35
N ILE A 461 10.03 -12.57 16.34
CA ILE A 461 11.16 -12.28 17.23
C ILE A 461 12.37 -12.06 16.34
N LEU A 462 12.91 -10.84 16.38
CA LEU A 462 14.20 -10.51 15.76
C LEU A 462 15.27 -10.49 16.86
N VAL A 463 16.35 -11.25 16.65
CA VAL A 463 17.48 -11.30 17.58
C VAL A 463 18.66 -10.56 16.95
N LEU A 464 19.25 -9.61 17.68
CA LEU A 464 20.42 -8.83 17.26
C LEU A 464 21.48 -8.82 18.36
N LYS A 465 22.73 -8.58 17.97
CA LYS A 465 23.88 -8.36 18.86
C LYS A 465 24.66 -7.14 18.38
N MET A 466 25.50 -6.55 19.23
CA MET A 466 26.49 -5.58 18.75
C MET A 466 27.42 -6.27 17.74
N GLY A 467 27.73 -5.57 16.63
CA GLY A 467 28.48 -6.14 15.51
C GLY A 467 27.63 -6.95 14.52
N ALA A 468 26.33 -7.16 14.77
CA ALA A 468 25.49 -7.94 13.86
C ALA A 468 25.32 -7.22 12.52
N GLN A 469 25.54 -7.95 11.42
CA GLN A 469 25.30 -7.45 10.07
C GLN A 469 23.82 -7.58 9.70
N VAL A 470 23.22 -6.45 9.36
CA VAL A 470 21.79 -6.34 9.06
C VAL A 470 21.56 -5.67 7.71
N MET A 471 20.38 -5.94 7.15
CA MET A 471 19.91 -5.34 5.91
C MET A 471 18.51 -4.78 6.11
N LEU A 472 18.30 -3.60 5.55
CA LEU A 472 17.02 -2.92 5.56
C LEU A 472 16.03 -3.63 4.62
N THR A 473 14.81 -3.87 5.10
CA THR A 473 13.75 -4.56 4.33
C THR A 473 12.73 -3.60 3.71
N LYS A 474 12.83 -2.30 4.02
CA LYS A 474 11.90 -1.25 3.59
C LYS A 474 12.68 0.03 3.25
N ASN A 475 12.21 0.82 2.30
CA ASN A 475 12.77 2.16 2.06
C ASN A 475 12.35 3.08 3.22
N ILE A 476 13.33 3.69 3.90
CA ILE A 476 13.08 4.68 4.95
C ILE A 476 13.33 6.08 4.40
N ASP A 477 14.54 6.31 3.87
CA ASP A 477 14.96 7.61 3.35
C ASP A 477 15.85 7.41 2.12
N VAL A 478 15.27 7.63 0.95
CA VAL A 478 15.98 7.43 -0.33
C VAL A 478 17.11 8.44 -0.50
N ALA A 479 16.96 9.67 0.01
CA ALA A 479 17.98 10.72 -0.14
C ALA A 479 19.24 10.41 0.66
N LYS A 480 19.10 9.76 1.82
CA LYS A 480 20.22 9.27 2.65
C LYS A 480 20.73 7.88 2.25
N GLY A 481 20.20 7.29 1.18
CA GLY A 481 20.54 5.94 0.74
C GLY A 481 19.99 4.81 1.61
N LEU A 482 19.05 5.10 2.52
CA LEU A 482 18.37 4.11 3.37
C LEU A 482 17.22 3.44 2.60
N VAL A 483 17.62 2.60 1.66
CA VAL A 483 16.73 1.85 0.77
C VAL A 483 16.68 0.38 1.14
N ASN A 484 15.65 -0.33 0.68
CA ASN A 484 15.55 -1.78 0.80
C ASN A 484 16.78 -2.44 0.15
N GLY A 485 17.49 -3.26 0.91
CA GLY A 485 18.78 -3.84 0.52
C GLY A 485 20.00 -3.11 1.09
N ALA A 486 19.84 -1.91 1.68
CA ALA A 486 20.93 -1.21 2.36
C ALA A 486 21.45 -2.05 3.52
N ARG A 487 22.77 -2.20 3.62
CA ARG A 487 23.44 -3.03 4.62
C ARG A 487 24.12 -2.16 5.65
N GLY A 488 24.21 -2.67 6.87
CA GLY A 488 24.91 -2.01 7.95
C GLY A 488 25.26 -2.97 9.08
N ILE A 489 26.02 -2.44 10.02
CA ILE A 489 26.42 -3.14 11.24
C ILE A 489 25.75 -2.44 12.43
N VAL A 490 25.22 -3.23 13.36
CA VAL A 490 24.71 -2.72 14.63
C VAL A 490 25.90 -2.25 15.46
N THR A 491 26.02 -0.94 15.67
CA THR A 491 27.13 -0.36 16.44
C THR A 491 26.83 -0.28 17.93
N SER A 492 25.57 -0.05 18.28
CA SER A 492 25.13 0.09 19.66
C SER A 492 23.61 0.00 19.76
N PHE A 493 23.10 -0.08 20.99
CA PHE A 493 21.68 -0.01 21.29
C PHE A 493 21.42 1.22 22.17
N GLU A 494 20.31 1.92 21.92
CA GLU A 494 19.94 3.11 22.68
C GLU A 494 19.59 2.74 24.13
N SER A 495 20.09 3.50 25.11
CA SER A 495 19.84 3.21 26.54
C SER A 495 18.40 3.52 26.99
N GLN A 496 17.60 4.21 26.16
CA GLN A 496 16.22 4.62 26.44
C GLN A 496 15.24 3.94 25.45
N PHE A 497 13.94 3.92 25.79
CA PHE A 497 12.85 3.44 24.91
C PHE A 497 13.01 2.02 24.34
N GLY A 498 13.45 1.06 25.16
CA GLY A 498 13.42 -0.35 24.79
C GLY A 498 14.60 -0.84 23.94
N GLY A 499 15.71 -0.10 23.89
CA GLY A 499 16.95 -0.64 23.33
C GLY A 499 17.04 -0.61 21.82
N LEU A 500 16.56 0.43 21.14
CA LEU A 500 16.54 0.46 19.67
C LEU A 500 17.96 0.37 19.07
N PRO A 501 18.15 -0.38 17.98
CA PRO A 501 19.46 -0.55 17.37
C PRO A 501 19.89 0.71 16.61
N ILE A 502 21.14 1.11 16.84
CA ILE A 502 21.86 2.13 16.09
C ILE A 502 22.75 1.40 15.08
N ILE A 503 22.57 1.73 13.80
CA ILE A 503 23.24 1.02 12.70
C ILE A 503 24.08 1.99 11.90
N LYS A 504 25.33 1.60 11.65
CA LYS A 504 26.22 2.21 10.66
C LYS A 504 25.99 1.52 9.32
N PHE A 505 25.40 2.24 8.37
CA PHE A 505 25.18 1.73 7.02
C PHE A 505 26.42 1.88 6.14
N SER A 506 26.50 1.09 5.06
CA SER A 506 27.58 1.18 4.06
C SER A 506 27.67 2.53 3.35
N CYS A 507 26.63 3.35 3.41
CA CYS A 507 26.66 4.75 2.95
C CYS A 507 27.32 5.71 3.96
N GLY A 508 27.88 5.20 5.07
CA GLY A 508 28.50 6.00 6.13
C GLY A 508 27.51 6.64 7.11
N THR A 509 26.21 6.47 6.89
CA THR A 509 25.18 7.09 7.75
C THR A 509 24.95 6.23 9.01
N HIS A 510 24.96 6.88 10.17
CA HIS A 510 24.56 6.30 11.45
C HIS A 510 23.11 6.67 11.76
N VAL A 511 22.24 5.67 11.92
CA VAL A 511 20.81 5.92 12.15
C VAL A 511 20.26 4.94 13.19
N THR A 512 19.50 5.48 14.15
CA THR A 512 18.65 4.69 15.04
C THR A 512 17.44 4.18 14.26
N ILE A 513 17.33 2.85 14.11
CA ILE A 513 16.24 2.25 13.38
C ILE A 513 15.05 2.04 14.30
N LYS A 514 13.93 2.67 13.95
CA LYS A 514 12.66 2.57 14.68
C LYS A 514 11.80 1.43 14.14
N MET A 515 10.84 1.00 14.95
CA MET A 515 9.84 0.04 14.50
C MET A 515 8.96 0.64 13.41
N GLU A 516 8.82 -0.10 12.32
CA GLU A 516 7.97 0.22 11.19
C GLU A 516 6.68 -0.59 11.25
N LYS A 517 5.60 -0.04 10.67
CA LYS A 517 4.30 -0.70 10.59
C LYS A 517 4.11 -1.30 9.21
N TRP A 518 3.82 -2.60 9.15
CA TRP A 518 3.28 -3.27 7.97
C TRP A 518 1.80 -3.50 8.15
N SER A 519 1.05 -3.32 7.07
CA SER A 519 -0.39 -3.50 7.08
C SER A 519 -0.75 -4.49 5.99
N PHE A 520 -1.47 -5.53 6.36
CA PHE A 520 -1.88 -6.64 5.51
C PHE A 520 -3.40 -6.65 5.43
N ARG A 521 -3.94 -6.75 4.22
CA ARG A 521 -5.36 -6.99 4.03
C ARG A 521 -5.63 -8.48 4.19
N THR A 522 -6.44 -8.84 5.18
CA THR A 522 -6.85 -10.24 5.44
C THR A 522 -7.80 -10.76 4.36
N SER A 523 -8.02 -12.07 4.35
CA SER A 523 -9.09 -12.76 3.62
C SER A 523 -10.44 -12.02 3.74
N THR A 524 -10.75 -11.53 4.94
CA THR A 524 -11.97 -10.82 5.37
C THR A 524 -12.04 -9.34 4.97
N GLY A 525 -10.95 -8.75 4.46
CA GLY A 525 -10.87 -7.33 4.13
C GLY A 525 -10.57 -6.42 5.32
N CYS A 526 -10.40 -6.99 6.51
CA CYS A 526 -9.86 -6.30 7.68
C CYS A 526 -8.35 -6.01 7.49
N LEU A 527 -7.85 -5.03 8.23
CA LEU A 527 -6.45 -4.64 8.19
C LEU A 527 -5.73 -5.24 9.39
N PHE A 528 -4.98 -6.31 9.19
CA PHE A 528 -4.02 -6.78 10.18
C PHE A 528 -2.77 -5.92 10.10
N THR A 529 -2.16 -5.61 11.23
CA THR A 529 -0.95 -4.79 11.25
C THR A 529 0.10 -5.37 12.16
N ARG A 530 1.34 -5.46 11.69
CA ARG A 530 2.49 -5.86 12.49
C ARG A 530 3.46 -4.70 12.57
N GLN A 531 3.94 -4.39 13.77
CA GLN A 531 5.03 -3.44 14.00
C GLN A 531 6.30 -4.19 14.41
N GLN A 532 7.39 -3.94 13.72
CA GLN A 532 8.68 -4.60 13.94
C GLN A 532 9.81 -3.73 13.38
N LEU A 533 11.06 -3.99 13.76
CA LEU A 533 12.21 -3.36 13.09
C LEU A 533 12.29 -3.81 11.62
N PRO A 534 12.49 -2.88 10.65
CA PRO A 534 12.63 -3.19 9.21
C PRO A 534 14.01 -3.78 8.88
N LEU A 535 14.44 -4.77 9.65
CA LEU A 535 15.77 -5.35 9.61
C LEU A 535 15.69 -6.87 9.48
N LYS A 536 16.67 -7.44 8.76
CA LYS A 536 16.97 -8.87 8.75
C LYS A 536 18.48 -9.07 8.83
N LEU A 537 18.93 -10.20 9.36
CA LEU A 537 20.33 -10.60 9.28
C LEU A 537 20.77 -10.70 7.81
N ALA A 538 22.00 -10.27 7.54
CA ALA A 538 22.45 -10.00 6.18
C ALA A 538 23.82 -10.58 5.83
N TRP A 539 24.30 -11.57 6.57
CA TRP A 539 25.45 -12.37 6.14
C TRP A 539 25.07 -13.27 4.97
N ALA A 540 23.89 -13.90 5.01
CA ALA A 540 23.35 -14.66 3.90
C ALA A 540 21.88 -14.34 3.59
N VAL A 541 21.51 -14.44 2.32
CA VAL A 541 20.12 -14.35 1.81
C VAL A 541 19.93 -15.38 0.71
N SER A 542 18.74 -15.96 0.55
CA SER A 542 18.50 -16.89 -0.55
C SER A 542 18.29 -16.15 -1.87
N ILE A 543 18.70 -16.76 -2.99
CA ILE A 543 18.56 -16.16 -4.32
C ILE A 543 17.11 -15.79 -4.60
N HIS A 544 16.15 -16.67 -4.26
CA HIS A 544 14.71 -16.39 -4.35
C HIS A 544 14.29 -15.12 -3.59
N LYS A 545 14.78 -14.95 -2.35
CA LYS A 545 14.44 -13.77 -1.52
C LYS A 545 15.20 -12.50 -1.93
N SER A 546 16.20 -12.61 -2.79
CA SER A 546 16.96 -11.49 -3.35
C SER A 546 16.30 -10.91 -4.61
N GLN A 547 15.32 -11.60 -5.20
CA GLN A 547 14.60 -11.10 -6.38
C GLN A 547 13.94 -9.73 -6.08
N GLY A 548 13.88 -8.86 -7.09
CA GLY A 548 13.60 -7.43 -6.92
C GLY A 548 14.63 -6.56 -6.18
N MET A 549 15.57 -7.12 -5.39
CA MET A 549 16.54 -6.34 -4.60
C MET A 549 17.75 -5.85 -5.43
N SER A 550 18.40 -4.78 -4.98
CA SER A 550 19.69 -4.31 -5.50
C SER A 550 20.71 -4.30 -4.35
N LEU A 551 21.88 -4.90 -4.58
CA LEU A 551 22.93 -5.09 -3.57
C LEU A 551 24.22 -4.43 -4.03
N ASP A 552 24.86 -3.68 -3.14
CA ASP A 552 26.13 -3.00 -3.44
C ASP A 552 27.31 -3.96 -3.47
N CYS A 553 27.32 -4.93 -2.56
CA CYS A 553 28.39 -5.91 -2.46
C CYS A 553 27.79 -7.30 -2.18
N VAL A 554 28.09 -8.27 -3.04
CA VAL A 554 27.44 -9.58 -3.04
C VAL A 554 28.44 -10.70 -3.33
N GLU A 555 28.33 -11.77 -2.56
CA GLU A 555 28.95 -13.05 -2.86
C GLU A 555 27.94 -13.98 -3.49
N VAL A 556 28.33 -14.67 -4.57
CA VAL A 556 27.49 -15.68 -5.19
C VAL A 556 28.30 -16.97 -5.35
N SER A 557 27.82 -18.06 -4.77
CA SER A 557 28.33 -19.40 -5.08
C SER A 557 27.51 -19.99 -6.22
N LEU A 558 28.16 -20.26 -7.36
CA LEU A 558 27.50 -20.84 -8.54
C LEU A 558 27.60 -22.38 -8.59
N GLY A 559 28.42 -23.00 -7.74
CA GLY A 559 28.66 -24.44 -7.77
C GLY A 559 27.42 -25.31 -7.46
N ARG A 560 26.43 -24.78 -6.72
CA ARG A 560 25.19 -25.49 -6.34
C ARG A 560 23.94 -25.02 -7.08
N VAL A 561 24.10 -24.22 -8.13
CA VAL A 561 22.96 -23.72 -8.92
C VAL A 561 22.40 -24.84 -9.78
N PHE A 562 21.09 -25.07 -9.67
CA PHE A 562 20.39 -26.16 -10.38
C PHE A 562 19.27 -25.66 -11.30
N GLU A 563 18.71 -24.48 -11.02
CA GLU A 563 17.57 -23.93 -11.78
C GLU A 563 17.97 -23.02 -12.94
N TYR A 564 17.14 -23.01 -13.98
CA TYR A 564 17.21 -22.02 -15.07
C TYR A 564 17.05 -20.60 -14.53
N GLY A 565 17.84 -19.65 -15.05
CA GLY A 565 17.77 -18.24 -14.66
C GLY A 565 18.26 -17.91 -13.24
N GLN A 566 18.55 -18.91 -12.38
CA GLN A 566 18.98 -18.68 -11.00
C GLN A 566 20.34 -17.98 -10.91
N ALA A 567 21.31 -18.38 -11.75
CA ALA A 567 22.59 -17.67 -11.88
C ALA A 567 22.39 -16.22 -12.33
N TYR A 568 21.54 -15.99 -13.34
CA TYR A 568 21.21 -14.64 -13.82
C TYR A 568 20.59 -13.77 -12.73
N VAL A 569 19.64 -14.31 -11.94
CA VAL A 569 19.00 -13.58 -10.84
C VAL A 569 20.04 -13.18 -9.80
N ALA A 570 20.91 -14.10 -9.38
CA ALA A 570 21.93 -13.84 -8.38
C ALA A 570 22.94 -12.76 -8.83
N LEU A 571 23.48 -12.88 -10.05
CA LEU A 571 24.47 -11.95 -10.59
C LEU A 571 23.87 -10.57 -10.86
N SER A 572 22.63 -10.51 -11.37
CA SER A 572 21.94 -9.25 -11.65
C SER A 572 21.53 -8.45 -10.40
N ARG A 573 21.77 -8.97 -9.18
CA ARG A 573 21.58 -8.22 -7.93
C ARG A 573 22.67 -7.19 -7.71
N ALA A 574 23.88 -7.45 -8.18
CA ALA A 574 25.00 -6.53 -8.07
C ALA A 574 24.75 -5.27 -8.89
N ARG A 575 25.11 -4.11 -8.35
CA ARG A 575 25.12 -2.84 -9.09
C ARG A 575 26.33 -2.75 -10.02
N ASN A 576 27.51 -3.14 -9.53
CA ASN A 576 28.78 -2.99 -10.26
C ASN A 576 29.60 -4.29 -10.18
N LEU A 577 30.44 -4.53 -11.18
CA LEU A 577 31.31 -5.71 -11.24
C LEU A 577 32.30 -5.79 -10.06
N HIS A 578 32.83 -4.65 -9.61
CA HIS A 578 33.74 -4.58 -8.44
C HIS A 578 33.08 -5.04 -7.13
N GLY A 579 31.77 -4.86 -7.00
CA GLY A 579 31.00 -5.30 -5.82
C GLY A 579 30.54 -6.76 -5.89
N LEU A 580 30.91 -7.48 -6.94
CA LEU A 580 30.54 -8.88 -7.14
C LEU A 580 31.74 -9.77 -6.85
N ARG A 581 31.53 -10.82 -6.06
CA ARG A 581 32.48 -11.93 -5.89
C ARG A 581 31.79 -13.24 -6.22
N ILE A 582 32.34 -13.97 -7.18
CA ILE A 582 31.84 -15.29 -7.57
C ILE A 582 32.76 -16.37 -7.01
N ILE A 583 32.17 -17.36 -6.34
CA ILE A 583 32.85 -18.59 -5.90
C ILE A 583 32.32 -19.75 -6.72
N ASP A 584 33.20 -20.72 -7.01
CA ASP A 584 32.88 -21.97 -7.72
C ASP A 584 32.15 -21.71 -9.04
N PHE A 585 32.75 -20.89 -9.91
CA PHE A 585 32.17 -20.60 -11.21
C PHE A 585 32.03 -21.88 -12.04
N ASN A 586 30.79 -22.22 -12.41
CA ASN A 586 30.48 -23.35 -13.27
C ASN A 586 29.78 -22.85 -14.54
N LYS A 587 30.36 -23.12 -15.72
CA LYS A 587 29.74 -22.75 -17.00
C LYS A 587 28.34 -23.36 -17.16
N HIS A 588 28.14 -24.58 -16.65
CA HIS A 588 26.86 -25.29 -16.73
C HIS A 588 25.76 -24.68 -15.85
N SER A 589 26.08 -23.75 -14.93
CA SER A 589 25.06 -23.05 -14.15
C SER A 589 24.34 -21.95 -14.94
N ILE A 590 24.93 -21.51 -16.06
CA ILE A 590 24.35 -20.45 -16.90
C ILE A 590 23.44 -21.11 -17.93
N LYS A 591 22.15 -21.18 -17.61
CA LYS A 591 21.13 -21.76 -18.47
C LYS A 591 19.90 -20.86 -18.54
N ALA A 592 19.38 -20.68 -19.74
CA ALA A 592 18.08 -20.08 -19.99
C ALA A 592 17.12 -21.16 -20.51
N HIS A 593 15.84 -21.08 -20.10
CA HIS A 593 14.87 -22.10 -20.50
C HIS A 593 14.52 -21.93 -22.00
N PRO A 594 14.62 -22.99 -22.83
CA PRO A 594 14.40 -22.88 -24.29
C PRO A 594 13.03 -22.30 -24.68
N LYS A 595 11.94 -22.81 -24.07
CA LYS A 595 10.56 -22.30 -24.29
C LYS A 595 10.43 -20.79 -24.02
N VAL A 596 11.18 -20.26 -23.06
CA VAL A 596 11.15 -18.84 -22.72
C VAL A 596 11.92 -18.02 -23.74
N LEU A 597 13.06 -18.52 -24.22
CA LEU A 597 13.82 -17.88 -25.30
C LEU A 597 12.96 -17.76 -26.56
N GLU A 598 12.27 -18.84 -26.94
CA GLU A 598 11.36 -18.86 -28.08
C GLU A 598 10.23 -17.84 -27.92
N TYR A 599 9.57 -17.80 -26.76
CA TYR A 599 8.53 -16.80 -26.46
C TYR A 599 9.04 -15.35 -26.61
N TYR A 600 10.24 -15.05 -26.10
CA TYR A 600 10.83 -13.72 -26.26
C TYR A 600 11.32 -13.42 -27.68
N MET A 601 11.62 -14.43 -28.50
CA MET A 601 11.92 -14.24 -29.92
C MET A 601 10.67 -13.84 -30.69
N GLN A 602 9.56 -14.56 -30.49
CA GLN A 602 8.24 -14.25 -31.07
C GLN A 602 7.76 -12.84 -30.67
N LEU A 603 7.92 -12.49 -29.39
CA LEU A 603 7.59 -11.13 -28.93
C LEU A 603 8.40 -10.03 -29.62
N ASN A 604 9.62 -10.29 -30.07
CA ASN A 604 10.41 -9.27 -30.77
C ASN A 604 10.08 -9.20 -32.26
N SER A 605 9.60 -10.29 -32.88
CA SER A 605 9.10 -10.27 -34.26
C SER A 605 7.79 -9.49 -34.37
N ASP A 606 6.87 -9.69 -33.43
CA ASP A 606 5.54 -9.06 -33.43
C ASP A 606 5.56 -7.54 -33.13
N ILE A 607 6.71 -6.99 -32.72
CA ILE A 607 6.90 -5.55 -32.46
C ILE A 607 7.50 -4.83 -33.69
N CYS A 608 8.01 -5.58 -34.69
CA CYS A 608 8.61 -5.04 -35.90
C CYS A 608 7.65 -4.93 -37.10
N ASP A 609 6.45 -5.50 -36.98
CA ASP A 609 5.30 -5.30 -37.89
C ASP A 609 4.28 -4.34 -37.26
#